data_AF-T0XUW7-F1
#
_entry.id   AF-T0XUW7-F1
#
_cell.length_a   1.000
_cell.length_b   1.000
_cell.length_c   1.000
_cell.angle_alpha   90.00
_cell.angle_beta   90.00
_cell.angle_gamma   90.00
#
_symmetry.space_group_name_H-M   'P 1'
#
loop_
_entity.id
_entity.type
_entity.pdbx_description
1 polymer ?
#
loop_
_entity_poly.entity_id
_entity_poly.type
_entity_poly.pdbx_seq_one_letter_code
_entity_poly.pdbx_strand_id
1 'polypeptide(L)'
;MFRSLTQTGLPVEQASGGRTKWNRTRFGLPKSHCLDAACVGKVDRIEGGNRPVLSIKATGRGSYQRTRLDSFGFPRGILTRKKAHFGFATGDLVRAVVTTGKKIGTYVGRVAVRASGSFNLQAGSGLVQGISHKVCRLLQRADGYGYSLATSNRKESAFLPGIDAGVSIARRG
;
A
#
# COMPACT_ATOMS: atom_id res chain seq x y z
N MET A 1 9.58 -24.53 -16.98
CA MET A 1 8.39 -23.67 -16.80
C MET A 1 7.24 -24.07 -17.73
N PHE A 2 7.32 -23.89 -19.06
CA PHE A 2 6.21 -24.26 -19.98
C PHE A 2 5.77 -25.72 -19.86
N ARG A 3 6.71 -26.68 -19.89
CA ARG A 3 6.42 -28.12 -19.72
C ARG A 3 5.71 -28.45 -18.39
N SER A 4 6.00 -27.71 -17.33
CA SER A 4 5.37 -27.89 -16.01
C SER A 4 3.96 -27.32 -15.98
N LEU A 5 3.70 -26.23 -16.72
CA LEU A 5 2.36 -25.66 -16.83
C LEU A 5 1.44 -26.54 -17.68
N THR A 6 1.94 -27.15 -18.75
CA THR A 6 1.15 -28.07 -19.58
C THR A 6 0.70 -29.33 -18.84
N GLN A 7 1.41 -29.74 -17.78
CA GLN A 7 1.02 -30.87 -16.93
C GLN A 7 -0.24 -30.59 -16.09
N THR A 8 -0.68 -29.34 -15.98
CA THR A 8 -1.93 -28.99 -15.27
C THR A 8 -3.19 -29.37 -16.05
N GLY A 9 -3.06 -29.78 -17.32
CA GLY A 9 -4.19 -30.08 -18.20
C GLY A 9 -4.94 -28.84 -18.72
N LEU A 10 -4.52 -27.63 -18.31
CA LEU A 10 -5.09 -26.38 -18.80
C LEU A 10 -4.45 -25.96 -20.13
N PRO A 11 -5.20 -25.29 -21.03
CA PRO A 11 -4.63 -24.69 -22.22
C PRO A 11 -3.57 -23.64 -21.86
N VAL A 12 -2.35 -23.79 -22.40
CA VAL A 12 -1.23 -22.85 -22.17
C VAL A 12 -0.80 -22.25 -23.51
N GLU A 13 -0.87 -20.94 -23.63
CA GLU A 13 -0.33 -20.19 -24.77
C GLU A 13 1.03 -19.59 -24.43
N GLN A 14 1.93 -19.54 -25.42
CA GLN A 14 3.18 -18.80 -25.35
C GLN A 14 3.12 -17.58 -26.26
N ALA A 15 3.62 -16.44 -25.79
CA ALA A 15 3.70 -15.22 -26.58
C ALA A 15 5.06 -14.54 -26.38
N SER A 16 5.56 -13.90 -27.44
CA SER A 16 6.81 -13.15 -27.37
C SER A 16 6.58 -11.75 -26.82
N GLY A 17 7.57 -11.21 -26.10
CA GLY A 17 7.53 -9.81 -25.66
C GLY A 17 7.46 -8.82 -26.84
N GLY A 18 7.98 -9.21 -28.01
CA GLY A 18 7.83 -8.45 -29.26
C GLY A 18 6.36 -8.34 -29.71
N ARG A 19 5.59 -9.43 -29.63
CA ARG A 19 4.15 -9.41 -29.92
C ARG A 19 3.40 -8.52 -28.93
N THR A 20 3.71 -8.59 -27.64
CA THR A 20 3.12 -7.73 -26.61
C THR A 20 3.38 -6.25 -26.90
N LYS A 21 4.62 -5.89 -27.23
CA LYS A 21 4.98 -4.51 -27.61
C LYS A 21 4.23 -4.07 -28.87
N TRP A 22 4.12 -4.93 -29.89
CA TRP A 22 3.40 -4.63 -31.12
C TRP A 22 1.91 -4.39 -30.88
N ASN A 23 1.24 -5.29 -30.13
CA ASN A 23 -0.17 -5.13 -29.73
C ASN A 23 -0.39 -3.81 -28.99
N ARG A 24 0.46 -3.53 -27.98
CA ARG A 24 0.38 -2.28 -27.20
C ARG A 24 0.51 -1.02 -28.06
N THR A 25 1.47 -1.01 -28.98
CA THR A 25 1.67 0.13 -29.91
C THR A 25 0.50 0.27 -30.87
N ARG A 26 0.00 -0.84 -31.46
CA ARG A 26 -1.15 -0.84 -32.37
C ARG A 26 -2.41 -0.29 -31.69
N PHE A 27 -2.60 -0.59 -30.40
CA PHE A 27 -3.74 -0.10 -29.62
C PHE A 27 -3.52 1.26 -28.95
N GLY A 28 -2.37 1.92 -29.16
CA GLY A 28 -2.09 3.25 -28.59
C GLY A 28 -1.99 3.27 -27.06
N LEU A 29 -1.64 2.15 -26.43
CA LEU A 29 -1.64 2.01 -24.97
C LEU A 29 -0.27 2.39 -24.35
N PRO A 30 -0.26 3.11 -23.21
CA PRO A 30 0.97 3.38 -22.48
C PRO A 30 1.54 2.11 -21.85
N LYS A 31 2.86 2.07 -21.66
CA LYS A 31 3.53 0.93 -21.01
C LYS A 31 3.18 0.89 -19.52
N SER A 32 2.59 -0.22 -19.09
CA SER A 32 2.34 -0.52 -17.67
C SER A 32 2.16 -2.03 -17.51
N HIS A 33 2.44 -2.59 -16.32
CA HIS A 33 2.29 -4.04 -16.09
C HIS A 33 0.89 -4.57 -16.41
N CYS A 34 -0.16 -3.84 -16.04
CA CYS A 34 -1.54 -4.26 -16.30
C CYS A 34 -1.89 -4.25 -17.79
N LEU A 35 -1.51 -3.20 -18.52
CA LEU A 35 -1.81 -3.09 -19.96
C LEU A 35 -0.92 -4.02 -20.79
N ASP A 36 0.33 -4.23 -20.37
CA ASP A 36 1.23 -5.19 -21.00
C ASP A 36 0.67 -6.61 -20.88
N ALA A 37 0.12 -6.98 -19.72
CA ALA A 37 -0.53 -8.29 -19.51
C ALA A 37 -1.75 -8.49 -20.43
N ALA A 38 -2.58 -7.45 -20.63
CA ALA A 38 -3.70 -7.49 -21.56
C ALA A 38 -3.28 -7.59 -23.04
N CYS A 39 -2.03 -7.23 -23.36
CA CYS A 39 -1.48 -7.28 -24.72
C CYS A 39 -0.76 -8.61 -25.03
N VAL A 40 -0.74 -9.59 -24.14
CA VAL A 40 -0.07 -10.89 -24.34
C VAL A 40 -0.88 -11.77 -25.28
N GLY A 41 -0.21 -12.40 -26.26
CA GLY A 41 -0.83 -13.38 -27.17
C GLY A 41 -1.50 -12.76 -28.41
N LYS A 42 -2.43 -13.52 -28.99
CA LYS A 42 -3.29 -13.05 -30.08
C LYS A 42 -4.43 -12.21 -29.51
N VAL A 43 -4.35 -10.90 -29.73
CA VAL A 43 -5.32 -9.93 -29.21
C VAL A 43 -5.82 -9.07 -30.37
N ASP A 44 -7.13 -9.07 -30.59
CA ASP A 44 -7.75 -8.32 -31.69
C ASP A 44 -8.06 -6.87 -31.32
N ARG A 45 -8.52 -6.64 -30.09
CA ARG A 45 -8.92 -5.33 -29.58
C ARG A 45 -8.82 -5.26 -28.06
N ILE A 46 -8.44 -4.09 -27.54
CA ILE A 46 -8.50 -3.76 -26.11
C ILE A 46 -9.31 -2.47 -25.94
N GLU A 47 -10.27 -2.48 -25.03
CA GLU A 47 -11.09 -1.32 -24.69
C GLU A 47 -10.91 -0.92 -23.22
N GLY A 48 -11.17 0.35 -22.91
CA GLY A 48 -11.13 0.82 -21.52
C GLY A 48 -9.73 0.85 -20.90
N GLY A 49 -8.68 1.03 -21.70
CA GLY A 49 -7.29 1.10 -21.22
C GLY A 49 -6.98 2.29 -20.30
N ASN A 50 -7.85 3.31 -20.27
CA ASN A 50 -7.73 4.47 -19.37
C ASN A 50 -8.64 4.30 -18.14
N ARG A 51 -8.30 3.33 -17.29
CA ARG A 51 -9.02 3.08 -16.03
C ARG A 51 -8.07 3.28 -14.84
N PRO A 52 -8.58 3.74 -13.69
CA PRO A 52 -7.77 3.78 -12.48
C PRO A 52 -7.34 2.36 -12.10
N VAL A 53 -6.05 2.19 -11.86
CA VAL A 53 -5.46 0.92 -11.44
C VAL A 53 -5.30 0.92 -9.92
N LEU A 54 -5.73 -0.16 -9.28
CA LEU A 54 -5.48 -0.37 -7.85
C LEU A 54 -4.01 -0.75 -7.64
N SER A 55 -3.24 0.16 -7.05
CA SER A 55 -1.89 -0.11 -6.58
C SER A 55 -1.96 -0.69 -5.17
N ILE A 56 -1.34 -1.86 -5.00
CA ILE A 56 -1.25 -2.56 -3.73
C ILE A 56 0.22 -2.63 -3.33
N LYS A 57 0.55 -2.12 -2.15
CA LYS A 57 1.92 -2.11 -1.61
C LYS A 57 1.97 -2.86 -0.30
N ALA A 58 2.88 -3.82 -0.15
CA ALA A 58 3.11 -4.43 1.16
C ALA A 58 3.69 -3.39 2.15
N THR A 59 3.06 -3.24 3.32
CA THR A 59 3.46 -2.28 4.37
C THR A 59 4.03 -2.95 5.62
N GLY A 60 4.11 -4.29 5.63
CA GLY A 60 4.58 -5.07 6.77
C GLY A 60 3.55 -5.24 7.89
N ARG A 61 3.88 -6.06 8.90
CA ARG A 61 3.00 -6.44 10.02
C ARG A 61 3.46 -5.92 11.39
N GLY A 62 4.35 -4.92 11.38
CA GLY A 62 5.02 -4.38 12.57
C GLY A 62 6.25 -5.17 12.99
N SER A 63 7.01 -4.63 13.95
CA SER A 63 8.21 -5.28 14.49
C SER A 63 7.86 -6.30 15.59
N TYR A 64 8.58 -7.42 15.61
CA TYR A 64 8.54 -8.39 16.71
C TYR A 64 9.30 -7.89 17.95
N GLN A 65 10.29 -7.02 17.76
CA GLN A 65 11.10 -6.46 18.84
C GLN A 65 10.26 -5.48 19.65
N ARG A 66 10.05 -5.78 20.94
CA ARG A 66 9.24 -4.97 21.87
C ARG A 66 10.04 -4.01 22.73
N THR A 67 11.35 -4.21 22.80
CA THR A 67 12.25 -3.34 23.57
C THR A 67 13.11 -2.58 22.58
N ARG A 68 13.00 -1.25 22.59
CA ARG A 68 13.93 -0.43 21.82
C ARG A 68 15.27 -0.46 22.52
N LEU A 69 16.35 -0.44 21.75
CA LEU A 69 17.70 -0.32 22.29
C LEU A 69 18.20 1.11 22.02
N ASP A 70 19.11 1.60 22.84
CA ASP A 70 19.91 2.77 22.51
C ASP A 70 21.01 2.42 21.49
N SER A 71 21.83 3.40 21.12
CA SER A 71 22.96 3.20 20.19
C SER A 71 24.02 2.23 20.71
N PHE A 72 24.03 1.90 22.00
CA PHE A 72 24.99 1.01 22.65
C PHE A 72 24.39 -0.39 22.94
N GLY A 73 23.13 -0.63 22.56
CA GLY A 73 22.45 -1.91 22.76
C GLY A 73 21.74 -2.05 24.10
N PHE A 74 21.66 -1.00 24.93
CA PHE A 74 20.93 -1.04 26.19
C PHE A 74 19.43 -0.77 26.00
N PRO A 75 18.54 -1.46 26.74
CA PRO A 75 17.10 -1.21 26.69
C PRO A 75 16.69 0.26 26.95
N ARG A 76 16.05 0.89 25.95
CA ARG A 76 15.54 2.27 25.99
C ARG A 76 14.05 2.35 25.65
N GLY A 77 13.24 1.68 26.48
CA GLY A 77 11.79 1.76 26.45
C GLY A 77 11.09 0.50 25.96
N ILE A 78 9.90 0.27 26.52
CA ILE A 78 9.09 -0.92 26.29
C ILE A 78 7.87 -0.54 25.46
N LEU A 79 7.71 -1.18 24.31
CA LEU A 79 6.51 -1.07 23.48
C LEU A 79 5.36 -1.83 24.14
N THR A 80 4.17 -1.23 24.08
CA THR A 80 2.98 -1.78 24.74
C THR A 80 2.60 -3.14 24.14
N ARG A 81 2.14 -4.07 24.99
CA ARG A 81 1.73 -5.42 24.56
C ARG A 81 0.40 -5.41 23.81
N LYS A 82 -0.46 -4.44 24.11
CA LYS A 82 -1.78 -4.26 23.52
C LYS A 82 -1.67 -3.64 22.13
N LYS A 83 -2.04 -4.39 21.09
CA LYS A 83 -1.94 -3.93 19.69
C LYS A 83 -3.05 -2.97 19.26
N ALA A 84 -4.17 -2.93 19.98
CA ALA A 84 -5.32 -2.12 19.65
C ALA A 84 -5.79 -1.30 20.86
N HIS A 85 -6.16 -0.04 20.63
CA HIS A 85 -6.77 0.83 21.63
C HIS A 85 -8.07 1.40 21.08
N PHE A 86 -9.10 1.45 21.93
CA PHE A 86 -10.43 1.97 21.58
C PHE A 86 -11.03 1.31 20.33
N GLY A 87 -10.71 0.04 20.07
CA GLY A 87 -11.18 -0.71 18.90
C GLY A 87 -10.40 -0.45 17.60
N PHE A 88 -9.32 0.33 17.63
CA PHE A 88 -8.45 0.63 16.49
C PHE A 88 -7.04 0.07 16.69
N ALA A 89 -6.40 -0.34 15.59
CA ALA A 89 -4.99 -0.72 15.55
C ALA A 89 -4.19 0.21 14.62
N THR A 90 -2.89 0.36 14.90
CA THR A 90 -2.00 1.12 14.00
C THR A 90 -1.98 0.47 12.62
N GLY A 91 -2.21 1.28 11.58
CA GLY A 91 -2.33 0.85 10.19
C GLY A 91 -3.77 0.74 9.70
N ASP A 92 -4.78 0.78 10.58
CA ASP A 92 -6.19 0.80 10.18
C ASP A 92 -6.47 2.03 9.29
N LEU A 93 -7.27 1.85 8.24
CA LEU A 93 -7.78 2.96 7.43
C LEU A 93 -9.04 3.49 8.10
N VAL A 94 -9.05 4.78 8.40
CA VAL A 94 -10.17 5.43 9.08
C VAL A 94 -10.63 6.68 8.32
N ARG A 95 -11.91 7.00 8.49
CA ARG A 95 -12.48 8.31 8.16
C ARG A 95 -12.70 9.06 9.47
N ALA A 96 -12.06 10.20 9.63
CA ALA A 96 -12.29 11.10 10.75
C ALA A 96 -13.09 12.32 10.28
N VAL A 97 -14.18 12.66 10.98
CA VAL A 97 -14.98 13.86 10.72
C VAL A 97 -14.89 14.76 11.94
N VAL A 98 -14.10 15.82 11.85
CA VAL A 98 -13.88 16.77 12.94
C VAL A 98 -14.80 17.98 12.73
N THR A 99 -15.74 18.19 13.64
CA THR A 99 -16.75 19.26 13.56
C THR A 99 -16.39 20.50 14.37
N THR A 100 -15.40 20.42 15.27
CA THR A 100 -15.04 21.50 16.20
C THR A 100 -13.53 21.71 16.31
N GLY A 101 -13.10 22.95 16.58
CA GLY A 101 -11.71 23.30 16.89
C GLY A 101 -10.86 23.66 15.66
N LYS A 102 -9.53 23.68 15.83
CA LYS A 102 -8.58 24.15 14.80
C LYS A 102 -8.45 23.21 13.58
N LYS A 103 -8.86 21.94 13.72
CA LYS A 103 -8.67 20.87 12.71
C LYS A 103 -10.00 20.44 12.09
N ILE A 104 -10.94 21.36 11.95
CA ILE A 104 -12.24 21.07 11.33
C ILE A 104 -12.01 20.56 9.90
N GLY A 105 -12.66 19.46 9.55
CA GLY A 105 -12.51 18.82 8.26
C GLY A 105 -12.80 17.32 8.28
N THR A 106 -12.85 16.74 7.08
CA THR A 106 -12.94 15.29 6.89
C THR A 106 -11.59 14.78 6.42
N TYR A 107 -11.04 13.79 7.13
CA TYR A 107 -9.78 13.15 6.81
C TYR A 107 -10.00 11.67 6.56
N VAL A 108 -9.41 11.16 5.48
CA VAL A 108 -9.35 9.72 5.19
C VAL A 108 -7.88 9.34 5.13
N GLY A 109 -7.47 8.41 5.97
CA GLY A 109 -6.06 8.08 6.11
C GLY A 109 -5.80 6.94 7.06
N ARG A 110 -4.55 6.47 7.08
CA ARG A 110 -4.11 5.42 8.00
C ARG A 110 -3.81 6.00 9.36
N VAL A 111 -4.24 5.28 10.40
CA VAL A 111 -4.12 5.74 11.77
C VAL A 111 -2.88 5.17 12.45
N ALA A 112 -2.18 6.01 13.21
CA ALA A 112 -1.25 5.60 14.25
C ALA A 112 -1.94 5.80 15.60
N VAL A 113 -2.19 4.67 16.27
CA VAL A 113 -2.98 4.61 17.50
C VAL A 113 -2.08 4.87 18.70
N ARG A 114 -2.59 5.63 19.68
CA ARG A 114 -1.93 5.88 20.97
C ARG A 114 -2.86 5.46 22.10
N ALA A 115 -2.28 5.02 23.22
CA ALA A 115 -3.04 4.64 24.41
C ALA A 115 -3.87 5.79 25.00
N SER A 116 -3.46 7.05 24.76
CA SER A 116 -4.19 8.24 25.18
C SER A 116 -5.53 8.46 24.46
N GLY A 117 -5.82 7.72 23.38
CA GLY A 117 -7.04 7.90 22.60
C GLY A 117 -7.01 9.06 21.61
N SER A 118 -5.83 9.69 21.47
CA SER A 118 -5.52 10.72 20.49
C SER A 118 -4.61 10.14 19.40
N PHE A 119 -5.11 10.11 18.17
CA PHE A 119 -4.48 9.41 17.05
C PHE A 119 -3.84 10.37 16.05
N ASN A 120 -2.86 9.87 15.31
CA ASN A 120 -2.32 10.58 14.16
C ASN A 120 -2.81 9.89 12.89
N LEU A 121 -3.24 10.66 11.89
CA LEU A 121 -3.70 10.16 10.61
C LEU A 121 -2.72 10.58 9.52
N GLN A 122 -2.25 9.62 8.74
CA GLN A 122 -1.57 9.88 7.49
C GLN A 122 -2.63 9.97 6.37
N ALA A 123 -3.07 11.19 6.07
CA ALA A 123 -4.04 11.47 5.01
C ALA A 123 -3.33 11.86 3.71
N GLY A 124 -4.07 11.89 2.60
CA GLY A 124 -3.55 12.39 1.32
C GLY A 124 -3.06 13.85 1.39
N SER A 125 -3.62 14.64 2.31
CA SER A 125 -3.21 16.02 2.59
C SER A 125 -2.01 16.15 3.53
N GLY A 126 -1.44 15.03 4.00
CA GLY A 126 -0.32 15.00 4.94
C GLY A 126 -0.67 14.41 6.31
N LEU A 127 0.28 14.56 7.25
CA LEU A 127 0.15 14.04 8.61
C LEU A 127 -0.72 14.96 9.48
N VAL A 128 -1.87 14.47 9.91
CA VAL A 128 -2.77 15.16 10.84
C VAL A 128 -2.65 14.53 12.21
N GLN A 129 -2.07 15.26 13.15
CA GLN A 129 -1.81 14.74 14.50
C GLN A 129 -2.96 15.07 15.45
N GLY A 130 -3.15 14.23 16.46
CA GLY A 130 -4.00 14.56 17.61
C GLY A 130 -5.50 14.57 17.34
N ILE A 131 -6.02 13.62 16.58
CA ILE A 131 -7.45 13.42 16.32
C ILE A 131 -8.02 12.46 17.38
N SER A 132 -9.13 12.81 18.01
CA SER A 132 -9.80 11.93 18.99
C SER A 132 -10.34 10.66 18.33
N HIS A 133 -10.16 9.50 18.95
CA HIS A 133 -10.74 8.24 18.48
C HIS A 133 -12.27 8.29 18.31
N LYS A 134 -12.97 9.15 19.08
CA LYS A 134 -14.43 9.27 19.05
C LYS A 134 -14.98 9.76 17.72
N VAL A 135 -14.19 10.54 16.97
CA VAL A 135 -14.58 11.07 15.66
C VAL A 135 -14.10 10.20 14.50
N CYS A 136 -13.42 9.09 14.79
CA CYS A 136 -12.90 8.15 13.81
C CYS A 136 -13.91 7.03 13.56
N ARG A 137 -14.14 6.73 12.28
CA ARG A 137 -14.86 5.54 11.82
C ARG A 137 -13.91 4.64 11.04
N LEU A 138 -13.88 3.37 11.40
CA LEU A 138 -13.10 2.36 10.69
C LEU A 138 -13.65 2.15 9.27
N LEU A 139 -12.77 2.19 8.27
CA LEU A 139 -13.07 1.81 6.88
C LEU A 139 -12.48 0.45 6.54
N GLN A 140 -11.24 0.19 6.95
CA GLN A 140 -10.54 -1.06 6.67
C GLN A 140 -9.54 -1.38 7.78
N ARG A 141 -9.43 -2.66 8.14
CA ARG A 141 -8.43 -3.15 9.10
C ARG A 141 -7.03 -3.19 8.48
N ALA A 142 -6.01 -3.07 9.32
CA ALA A 142 -4.63 -3.29 8.94
C ALA A 142 -4.39 -4.76 8.52
N ASP A 143 -4.39 -5.02 7.21
CA ASP A 143 -4.11 -6.34 6.59
C ASP A 143 -2.64 -6.53 6.18
N GLY A 144 -1.82 -5.48 6.35
CA GLY A 144 -0.42 -5.45 5.95
C GLY A 144 -0.19 -4.94 4.53
N TYR A 145 -1.22 -4.44 3.86
CA TYR A 145 -1.13 -3.83 2.53
C TYR A 145 -1.68 -2.41 2.53
N GLY A 146 -1.05 -1.54 1.74
CA GLY A 146 -1.46 -0.20 1.35
C GLY A 146 -2.21 -0.26 0.02
N TYR A 147 -3.31 0.47 -0.08
CA TYR A 147 -4.15 0.53 -1.28
C TYR A 147 -4.25 1.98 -1.76
N SER A 148 -4.04 2.21 -3.05
CA SER A 148 -4.24 3.51 -3.68
C SER A 148 -4.69 3.34 -5.12
N LEU A 149 -5.48 4.29 -5.63
CA LEU A 149 -5.85 4.33 -7.05
C LEU A 149 -4.84 5.20 -7.80
N ALA A 150 -4.14 4.60 -8.76
CA ALA A 150 -3.25 5.30 -9.69
C ALA A 150 -3.97 5.50 -11.03
N THR A 151 -4.00 6.73 -11.53
CA THR A 151 -4.49 7.00 -12.90
C THR A 151 -3.33 6.81 -13.88
N SER A 152 -3.55 6.06 -14.95
CA SER A 152 -2.57 5.65 -15.96
C SER A 152 -1.82 6.78 -16.67
N ASN A 153 -2.23 8.04 -16.50
CA ASN A 153 -1.64 9.22 -17.16
C ASN A 153 -0.71 10.09 -16.28
N ARG A 154 -0.52 9.78 -14.99
CA ARG A 154 0.53 10.43 -14.20
C ARG A 154 1.74 9.51 -14.11
N LYS A 155 2.90 9.98 -14.57
CA LYS A 155 4.20 9.49 -14.08
C LYS A 155 4.05 9.33 -12.58
N GLU A 156 4.29 8.11 -12.11
CA GLU A 156 4.28 7.64 -10.72
C GLU A 156 4.64 8.78 -9.74
N SER A 157 3.63 9.55 -9.33
CA SER A 157 3.84 10.74 -8.51
C SER A 157 3.49 10.40 -7.08
N ALA A 158 4.56 10.29 -6.29
CA ALA A 158 4.60 10.46 -4.85
C ALA A 158 3.91 9.39 -4.01
N PHE A 159 4.60 8.27 -3.80
CA PHE A 159 4.72 7.79 -2.43
C PHE A 159 5.72 8.72 -1.74
N LEU A 160 5.25 9.57 -0.83
CA LEU A 160 6.14 10.13 0.17
C LEU A 160 6.79 8.94 0.90
N PRO A 161 8.13 8.86 0.94
CA PRO A 161 8.81 7.74 1.59
C PRO A 161 8.33 7.68 3.03
N GLY A 162 7.86 6.48 3.43
CA GLY A 162 7.80 6.15 4.84
C GLY A 162 9.22 6.28 5.37
N ILE A 163 9.39 7.19 6.32
CA ILE A 163 10.58 7.37 7.14
C ILE A 163 11.01 5.96 7.60
N ASP A 164 12.25 5.59 7.27
CA ASP A 164 12.96 4.35 7.61
C ASP A 164 12.53 3.04 6.92
N ALA A 165 12.54 3.01 5.58
CA ALA A 165 12.56 1.76 4.81
C ALA A 165 13.99 1.19 4.61
N GLY A 166 14.83 1.26 5.65
CA GLY A 166 16.13 0.59 5.66
C GLY A 166 15.95 -0.90 5.96
N VAL A 167 15.98 -1.74 4.92
CA VAL A 167 16.25 -3.17 5.11
C VAL A 167 17.73 -3.28 5.49
N SER A 168 18.02 -3.61 6.74
CA SER A 168 19.36 -3.98 7.16
C SER A 168 19.78 -5.23 6.39
N ILE A 169 20.68 -5.07 5.42
CA ILE A 169 21.43 -6.18 4.84
C ILE A 169 22.31 -6.74 5.95
N ALA A 170 21.99 -7.95 6.40
CA ALA A 170 22.90 -8.71 7.24
C ALA A 170 24.17 -8.97 6.42
N ARG A 171 25.27 -8.29 6.76
CA ARG A 171 26.60 -8.67 6.31
C ARG A 171 26.93 -9.99 7.01
N ARG A 172 27.03 -11.07 6.25
CA ARG A 172 27.61 -12.31 6.74
C ARG A 172 29.09 -12.04 7.00
N GLY A 173 29.52 -12.20 8.25
CA GLY A 173 30.89 -12.56 8.58
C GLY A 173 31.11 -14.03 8.29
#